data_AF-A0A961W9E1-F1
#
_entry.id   AF-A0A961W9E1-F1
#
_cell.length_a   1.000
_cell.length_b   1.000
_cell.length_c   1.000
_cell.angle_alpha   90.00
_cell.angle_beta   90.00
_cell.angle_gamma   90.00
#
_symmetry.space_group_name_H-M   'P 1'
#
loop_
_entity.id
_entity.type
_entity.pdbx_description
1 polymer ?
#
loop_
_entity_poly.entity_id
_entity_poly.type
_entity_poly.pdbx_seq_one_letter_code
_entity_poly.pdbx_strand_id
1 'polypeptide(L)'
;MSCVSTPAFAKLPKGFVYLRDVDPSIIQEMRYFTSHNFVGRRVDGYLAGECILTKRAADALRRVQASLKQQRLSLKVYDCYRPMRAVRHFIRWARNPRDTLTRREFYPTLDKTKLFRLGYISTRSAHARGSTLDLTIVALPAARQPRYDVNRQVPCHYPQGRRYGDNSLDFGTGYDCFHARSHTWNREISVEATANRKLLLKEMERAGFRNYRKEWWHFELRNEPFRATQFDFPIVPRKAAANQVEPRKVRATPGPQPPALRPPKPQATAKYDRLVLVGPCSGEQVTVYRGRPPERLRTAAELLPSDVETISGFCEGAEPSLKTWHKLGVVERQQTGEPWCQTKISAAGKTIRGWISGRFLFEAGQPKPKCVR
;
A
#
# COMPACT_ATOMS: atom_id res chain seq x y z
N MET A 1 -29.12 15.69 -33.90
CA MET A 1 -27.80 15.07 -34.19
C MET A 1 -26.87 15.40 -33.03
N SER A 2 -26.55 14.42 -32.18
CA SER A 2 -25.63 14.61 -31.06
C SER A 2 -24.22 14.24 -31.53
N CYS A 3 -23.33 15.23 -31.65
CA CYS A 3 -21.92 14.99 -31.95
C CYS A 3 -21.26 14.30 -30.74
N VAL A 4 -21.02 12.99 -30.85
CA VAL A 4 -20.17 12.25 -29.93
C VAL A 4 -18.72 12.72 -30.17
N SER A 5 -18.22 13.58 -29.29
CA SER A 5 -16.83 14.03 -29.32
C SER A 5 -15.92 12.83 -29.01
N THR A 6 -15.24 12.31 -30.02
CA THR A 6 -14.21 11.28 -29.85
C THR A 6 -13.12 11.83 -28.92
N PRO A 7 -12.72 11.10 -27.86
CA PRO A 7 -11.65 11.54 -26.98
C PRO A 7 -10.36 11.71 -27.80
N ALA A 8 -9.80 12.92 -27.80
CA ALA A 8 -8.54 13.22 -28.46
C ALA A 8 -7.40 12.47 -27.76
N PHE A 9 -6.97 11.35 -28.35
CA PHE A 9 -5.75 10.67 -27.96
C PHE A 9 -4.55 11.41 -28.58
N ALA A 10 -3.85 12.22 -27.80
CA ALA A 10 -2.66 12.91 -28.28
C ALA A 10 -1.45 11.97 -28.30
N LYS A 11 -0.70 11.99 -29.41
CA LYS A 11 0.64 11.40 -29.48
C LYS A 11 1.55 12.17 -28.52
N LEU A 12 2.18 11.48 -27.56
CA LEU A 12 3.09 12.12 -26.63
C LEU A 12 4.30 12.72 -27.38
N PRO A 13 4.89 13.83 -26.87
CA PRO A 13 6.13 14.35 -27.44
C PRO A 13 7.23 13.30 -27.47
N LYS A 14 8.13 13.40 -28.45
CA LYS A 14 9.26 12.48 -28.60
C LYS A 14 10.05 12.39 -27.29
N GLY A 15 10.31 11.17 -26.83
CA GLY A 15 11.04 10.91 -25.59
C GLY A 15 10.17 10.76 -24.34
N PHE A 16 8.86 10.99 -24.43
CA PHE A 16 7.90 10.72 -23.36
C PHE A 16 7.17 9.40 -23.57
N VAL A 17 6.77 8.77 -22.47
CA VAL A 17 6.02 7.52 -22.44
C VAL A 17 5.00 7.53 -21.30
N TYR A 18 3.94 6.75 -21.46
CA TYR A 18 3.10 6.37 -20.32
C TYR A 18 3.85 5.35 -19.48
N LEU A 19 3.87 5.53 -18.17
CA LEU A 19 4.54 4.59 -17.27
C LEU A 19 3.91 3.19 -17.32
N ARG A 20 2.60 3.09 -17.59
CA ARG A 20 1.91 1.81 -17.76
C ARG A 20 2.45 0.97 -18.92
N ASP A 21 2.97 1.61 -19.97
CA ASP A 21 3.57 0.92 -21.10
C ASP A 21 4.98 0.39 -20.79
N VAL A 22 5.64 0.96 -19.78
CA VAL A 22 7.00 0.55 -19.35
C VAL A 22 6.95 -0.48 -18.23
N ASP A 23 6.11 -0.27 -17.24
CA ASP A 23 5.84 -1.22 -16.16
C ASP A 23 4.40 -1.05 -15.63
N PRO A 24 3.45 -1.90 -16.05
CA PRO A 24 2.05 -1.80 -15.64
C PRO A 24 1.81 -2.17 -14.17
N SER A 25 2.81 -2.73 -13.48
CA SER A 25 2.69 -3.12 -12.07
C SER A 25 2.89 -1.96 -11.09
N ILE A 26 3.45 -0.84 -11.55
CA ILE A 26 3.58 0.35 -10.71
C ILE A 26 2.19 0.96 -10.54
N ILE A 27 1.78 1.11 -9.28
CA ILE A 27 0.45 1.63 -8.95
C ILE A 27 0.43 3.13 -9.25
N GLN A 28 -0.63 3.60 -9.89
CA GLN A 28 -0.79 5.01 -10.23
C GLN A 28 -2.03 5.57 -9.55
N GLU A 29 -1.81 6.59 -8.72
CA GLU A 29 -2.86 7.30 -8.01
C GLU A 29 -2.66 8.80 -8.24
N MET A 30 -2.95 9.21 -9.47
CA MET A 30 -2.62 10.56 -9.94
C MET A 30 -3.46 11.61 -9.21
N ARG A 31 -2.90 12.20 -8.15
CA ARG A 31 -3.63 13.05 -7.18
C ARG A 31 -4.26 14.27 -7.82
N TYR A 32 -3.55 14.89 -8.75
CA TYR A 32 -4.00 16.10 -9.45
C TYR A 32 -5.03 15.85 -10.56
N PHE A 33 -5.27 14.59 -10.95
CA PHE A 33 -6.43 14.22 -11.76
C PHE A 33 -7.72 14.16 -10.92
N THR A 34 -7.61 13.94 -9.62
CA THR A 34 -8.75 13.80 -8.68
C THR A 34 -8.98 15.09 -7.89
N SER A 35 -9.97 15.08 -6.98
CA SER A 35 -10.14 16.13 -5.98
C SER A 35 -9.27 15.96 -4.73
N HIS A 36 -8.60 14.81 -4.54
CA HIS A 36 -7.76 14.55 -3.37
C HIS A 36 -6.37 15.15 -3.56
N ASN A 37 -6.27 16.47 -3.44
CA ASN A 37 -5.03 17.24 -3.46
C ASN A 37 -5.22 18.58 -2.74
N PHE A 38 -4.16 19.35 -2.53
CA PHE A 38 -4.21 20.61 -1.79
C PHE A 38 -5.06 21.72 -2.45
N VAL A 39 -5.46 21.58 -3.71
CA VAL A 39 -6.42 22.49 -4.38
C VAL A 39 -7.87 22.04 -4.12
N GLY A 40 -8.09 20.76 -3.81
CA GLY A 40 -9.40 20.17 -3.57
C GLY A 40 -10.24 19.92 -4.82
N ARG A 41 -9.64 20.06 -6.01
CA ARG A 41 -10.28 19.90 -7.32
C ARG A 41 -9.28 19.34 -8.32
N ARG A 42 -9.78 18.86 -9.47
CA ARG A 42 -8.92 18.45 -10.58
C ARG A 42 -8.10 19.65 -11.07
N VAL A 43 -6.82 19.42 -11.30
CA VAL A 43 -5.87 20.46 -11.70
C VAL A 43 -5.82 20.56 -13.24
N ASP A 44 -5.84 21.79 -13.76
CA ASP A 44 -5.63 22.09 -15.18
C ASP A 44 -4.54 21.23 -15.83
N GLY A 45 -4.87 20.60 -16.96
CA GLY A 45 -3.95 19.75 -17.72
C GLY A 45 -3.95 18.29 -17.32
N TYR A 46 -4.46 17.92 -16.15
CA TYR A 46 -4.68 16.52 -15.78
C TYR A 46 -6.03 16.06 -16.33
N LEU A 47 -6.08 15.64 -17.60
CA LEU A 47 -7.30 15.14 -18.24
C LEU A 47 -7.46 13.61 -18.10
N ALA A 48 -6.44 12.93 -17.56
CA ALA A 48 -6.47 11.51 -17.24
C ALA A 48 -5.63 11.18 -16.00
N GLY A 49 -5.97 10.08 -15.34
CA GLY A 49 -5.21 9.50 -14.23
C GLY A 49 -4.01 8.68 -14.70
N GLU A 50 -3.17 9.27 -15.54
CA GLU A 50 -2.02 8.60 -16.15
C GLU A 50 -0.70 9.29 -15.77
N CYS A 51 0.27 8.48 -15.35
CA CYS A 51 1.65 8.92 -15.16
C CYS A 51 2.38 8.91 -16.51
N ILE A 52 2.84 10.10 -16.92
CA ILE A 52 3.71 10.29 -18.08
C ILE A 52 5.10 10.67 -17.59
N LEU A 53 6.14 10.06 -18.14
CA LEU A 53 7.54 10.36 -17.81
C LEU A 53 8.37 10.41 -19.09
N THR A 54 9.58 10.99 -19.00
CA THR A 54 10.59 10.70 -20.01
C THR A 54 10.93 9.21 -19.97
N LYS A 55 11.23 8.62 -21.14
CA LYS A 55 11.57 7.20 -21.24
C LYS A 55 12.68 6.80 -20.27
N ARG A 56 13.71 7.66 -20.13
CA ARG A 56 14.84 7.43 -19.22
C ARG A 56 14.41 7.35 -17.75
N ALA A 57 13.51 8.23 -17.31
CA ALA A 57 12.98 8.20 -15.94
C ALA A 57 12.08 6.97 -15.71
N ALA A 58 11.22 6.63 -16.68
CA ALA A 58 10.37 5.44 -16.60
C ALA A 58 11.20 4.14 -16.51
N ASP A 59 12.24 4.00 -17.33
CA ASP A 59 13.14 2.84 -17.31
C ASP A 59 13.92 2.74 -15.99
N ALA A 60 14.29 3.88 -15.39
CA ALA A 60 14.90 3.92 -14.07
C ALA A 60 13.93 3.47 -12.98
N LEU A 61 12.68 3.93 -13.04
CA LEU A 61 11.65 3.56 -12.08
C LEU A 61 11.30 2.07 -12.15
N ARG A 62 11.29 1.46 -13.36
CA ARG A 62 11.12 0.02 -13.55
C ARG A 62 12.18 -0.80 -12.80
N ARG A 63 13.44 -0.33 -12.72
CA ARG A 63 14.49 -1.00 -11.96
C ARG A 63 14.23 -0.95 -10.45
N VAL A 64 13.78 0.19 -9.94
CA VAL A 64 13.35 0.34 -8.55
C VAL A 64 12.19 -0.61 -8.23
N GLN A 65 11.17 -0.64 -9.09
CA GLN A 65 10.02 -1.53 -8.95
C GLN A 65 10.44 -3.00 -8.91
N ALA A 66 11.38 -3.42 -9.77
CA ALA A 66 11.89 -4.79 -9.78
C ALA A 66 12.56 -5.17 -8.45
N SER A 67 13.34 -4.27 -7.84
CA SER A 67 13.97 -4.52 -6.53
C SER A 67 12.95 -4.57 -5.39
N LEU A 68 11.99 -3.65 -5.36
CA LEU A 68 10.96 -3.62 -4.32
C LEU A 68 10.04 -4.85 -4.36
N LYS A 69 9.73 -5.37 -5.55
CA LYS A 69 8.93 -6.59 -5.71
C LYS A 69 9.54 -7.81 -5.01
N GLN A 70 10.87 -7.92 -4.98
CA GLN A 70 11.57 -9.01 -4.28
C GLN A 70 11.29 -8.99 -2.77
N GLN A 71 10.92 -7.83 -2.23
CA GLN A 71 10.57 -7.62 -0.82
C GLN A 71 9.05 -7.60 -0.60
N ARG A 72 8.25 -8.03 -1.59
CA ARG A 72 6.79 -7.90 -1.60
C ARG A 72 6.33 -6.45 -1.40
N LEU A 73 7.03 -5.52 -2.02
CA LEU A 73 6.69 -4.10 -2.04
C LEU A 73 6.44 -3.64 -3.48
N SER A 74 5.71 -2.53 -3.64
CA SER A 74 5.52 -1.87 -4.93
C SER A 74 5.63 -0.37 -4.78
N LEU A 75 6.08 0.29 -5.83
CA LEU A 75 5.91 1.71 -6.00
C LEU A 75 4.43 2.07 -6.20
N LYS A 76 4.03 3.21 -5.64
CA LYS A 76 2.83 3.97 -6.00
C LYS A 76 3.24 5.40 -6.34
N VAL A 77 2.84 5.89 -7.51
CA VAL A 77 3.11 7.28 -7.96
C VAL A 77 1.88 8.18 -7.78
N TYR A 78 2.11 9.40 -7.32
CA TYR A 78 1.10 10.43 -7.10
C TYR A 78 1.12 11.52 -8.16
N ASP A 79 2.31 11.86 -8.63
CA ASP A 79 2.53 12.80 -9.72
C ASP A 79 3.79 12.45 -10.52
N CYS A 80 3.80 12.80 -11.80
CA CYS A 80 4.87 12.52 -12.74
C CYS A 80 5.15 13.78 -13.56
N TYR A 81 5.13 13.72 -14.90
CA TYR A 81 5.08 14.93 -15.70
C TYR A 81 3.89 15.81 -15.29
N ARG A 82 4.18 17.09 -14.98
CA ARG A 82 3.19 18.12 -14.62
C ARG A 82 3.21 19.23 -15.65
N PRO A 83 2.13 19.44 -16.42
CA PRO A 83 2.06 20.52 -17.40
C PRO A 83 2.27 21.91 -16.76
N MET A 84 2.90 22.85 -17.47
CA MET A 84 3.04 24.22 -16.94
C MET A 84 1.70 24.90 -16.63
N ARG A 85 0.60 24.55 -17.30
CA ARG A 85 -0.76 25.02 -16.93
C ARG A 85 -1.20 24.57 -15.53
N ALA A 86 -0.78 23.40 -15.06
CA ALA A 86 -1.01 22.95 -13.70
C ALA A 86 -0.21 23.81 -12.70
N VAL A 87 1.04 24.13 -13.01
CA VAL A 87 1.87 25.04 -12.20
C VAL A 87 1.19 26.42 -12.10
N ARG A 88 0.68 26.95 -13.22
CA ARG A 88 -0.08 28.21 -13.21
C ARG A 88 -1.36 28.10 -12.37
N HIS A 89 -2.05 26.96 -12.38
CA HIS A 89 -3.20 26.73 -11.51
C HIS A 89 -2.81 26.76 -10.03
N PHE A 90 -1.71 26.10 -9.65
CA PHE A 90 -1.19 26.17 -8.28
C PHE A 90 -0.84 27.59 -7.85
N ILE A 91 -0.26 28.40 -8.73
CA ILE A 91 0.01 29.82 -8.45
C ILE A 91 -1.28 30.60 -8.25
N ARG A 92 -2.29 30.44 -9.12
CA ARG A 92 -3.60 31.11 -8.98
C ARG A 92 -4.28 30.71 -7.67
N TRP A 93 -4.25 29.41 -7.34
CA TRP A 93 -4.76 28.90 -6.08
C TRP A 93 -4.00 29.50 -4.89
N ALA A 94 -2.67 29.46 -4.89
CA ALA A 94 -1.82 29.95 -3.80
C ALA A 94 -2.05 31.45 -3.53
N ARG A 95 -2.29 32.24 -4.58
CA ARG A 95 -2.59 33.69 -4.50
C ARG A 95 -4.00 34.02 -4.05
N ASN A 96 -4.92 33.05 -4.02
CA ASN A 96 -6.27 33.26 -3.50
C ASN A 96 -6.34 32.86 -2.01
N PRO A 97 -6.30 33.79 -1.05
CA PRO A 97 -6.31 33.48 0.38
C PRO A 97 -7.66 32.92 0.85
N ARG A 98 -8.76 33.16 0.11
CA ARG A 98 -10.10 32.67 0.45
C ARG A 98 -10.31 31.20 0.06
N ASP A 99 -9.46 30.68 -0.83
CA ASP A 99 -9.54 29.30 -1.28
C ASP A 99 -8.86 28.37 -0.27
N THR A 100 -9.60 27.99 0.78
CA THR A 100 -9.10 27.15 1.88
C THR A 100 -9.75 25.77 1.95
N LEU A 101 -10.33 25.30 0.83
CA LEU A 101 -11.15 24.10 0.79
C LEU A 101 -10.51 22.90 1.50
N THR A 102 -9.23 22.62 1.24
CA THR A 102 -8.53 21.45 1.80
C THR A 102 -7.48 21.80 2.86
N ARG A 103 -7.58 23.01 3.45
CA ARG A 103 -6.64 23.51 4.46
C ARG A 103 -6.48 22.56 5.64
N ARG A 104 -7.59 21.96 6.13
CA ARG A 104 -7.59 21.12 7.35
C ARG A 104 -6.72 19.88 7.18
N GLU A 105 -6.61 19.37 5.96
CA GLU A 105 -5.75 18.23 5.65
C GLU A 105 -4.32 18.68 5.33
N PHE A 106 -4.11 19.45 4.26
CA PHE A 106 -2.79 19.59 3.64
C PHE A 106 -1.89 20.65 4.29
N TYR A 107 -2.46 21.71 4.87
CA TYR A 107 -1.71 22.82 5.43
C TYR A 107 -2.38 23.43 6.67
N PRO A 108 -2.77 22.62 7.68
CA PRO A 108 -3.60 23.07 8.80
C PRO A 108 -2.92 24.13 9.66
N THR A 109 -1.59 24.04 9.82
CA THR A 109 -0.77 24.92 10.67
C THR A 109 -0.04 26.01 9.89
N LEU A 110 -0.21 26.04 8.57
CA LEU A 110 0.54 26.94 7.70
C LEU A 110 -0.36 28.05 7.14
N ASP A 111 0.13 29.28 7.26
CA ASP A 111 -0.44 30.42 6.53
C ASP A 111 -0.10 30.30 5.04
N LYS A 112 -1.14 30.32 4.21
CA LYS A 112 -1.06 30.17 2.74
C LYS A 112 -0.12 31.19 2.10
N THR A 113 0.02 32.39 2.68
CA THR A 113 0.96 33.43 2.20
C THR A 113 2.42 32.98 2.24
N LYS A 114 2.75 32.01 3.11
CA LYS A 114 4.12 31.52 3.32
C LYS A 114 4.51 30.39 2.37
N LEU A 115 3.58 29.86 1.56
CA LEU A 115 3.82 28.68 0.70
C LEU A 115 5.01 28.84 -0.25
N PHE A 116 5.12 29.99 -0.92
CA PHE A 116 6.24 30.28 -1.82
C PHE A 116 7.56 30.42 -1.06
N ARG A 117 7.56 31.19 0.04
CA ARG A 117 8.77 31.43 0.86
C ARG A 117 9.31 30.13 1.46
N LEU A 118 8.43 29.23 1.87
CA LEU A 118 8.82 27.93 2.43
C LEU A 118 9.14 26.89 1.35
N GLY A 119 8.86 27.18 0.08
CA GLY A 119 9.23 26.34 -1.06
C GLY A 119 8.29 25.16 -1.34
N TYR A 120 7.09 25.16 -0.76
CA TYR A 120 6.05 24.15 -1.05
C TYR A 120 5.37 24.39 -2.40
N ILE A 121 5.36 25.65 -2.87
CA ILE A 121 4.88 26.01 -4.22
C ILE A 121 6.00 26.79 -4.91
N SER A 122 6.26 26.45 -6.18
CA SER A 122 7.26 27.10 -7.01
C SER A 122 6.65 27.60 -8.32
N THR A 123 7.16 28.73 -8.83
CA THR A 123 6.80 29.26 -10.15
C THR A 123 7.43 28.47 -11.29
N ARG A 124 8.47 27.67 -11.00
CA ARG A 124 9.09 26.72 -11.91
C ARG A 124 9.05 25.33 -11.29
N SER A 125 8.43 24.38 -11.97
CA SER A 125 8.40 22.99 -11.51
C SER A 125 9.30 22.11 -12.36
N ALA A 126 10.16 21.34 -11.69
CA ALA A 126 10.99 20.32 -12.34
C ALA A 126 10.13 19.22 -13.03
N HIS A 127 8.93 18.96 -12.51
CA HIS A 127 7.95 18.04 -13.12
C HIS A 127 7.57 18.43 -14.54
N ALA A 128 7.61 19.72 -14.90
CA ALA A 128 7.33 20.16 -16.26
C ALA A 128 8.37 19.69 -17.28
N ARG A 129 9.51 19.15 -16.84
CA ARG A 129 10.55 18.56 -17.70
C ARG A 129 10.38 17.05 -17.89
N GLY A 130 9.43 16.43 -17.17
CA GLY A 130 9.04 15.03 -17.34
C GLY A 130 9.92 13.98 -16.66
N SER A 131 10.95 14.39 -15.91
CA SER A 131 11.87 13.45 -15.23
C SER A 131 11.88 13.61 -13.71
N THR A 132 10.83 14.25 -13.20
CA THR A 132 10.57 14.41 -11.77
C THR A 132 9.25 13.73 -11.46
N LEU A 133 9.16 13.12 -10.28
CA LEU A 133 7.98 12.41 -9.83
C LEU A 133 7.87 12.44 -8.31
N ASP A 134 6.62 12.24 -7.87
CA ASP A 134 6.25 12.10 -6.48
C ASP A 134 5.69 10.69 -6.25
N LEU A 135 6.24 9.99 -5.26
CA LEU A 135 5.92 8.58 -5.06
C LEU A 135 6.05 8.10 -3.61
N THR A 136 5.54 6.90 -3.38
CA THR A 136 5.66 6.14 -2.14
C THR A 136 5.90 4.66 -2.42
N ILE A 137 5.98 3.88 -1.34
CA ILE A 137 6.03 2.42 -1.34
C ILE A 137 4.78 1.89 -0.65
N VAL A 138 4.16 0.85 -1.23
CA VAL A 138 3.09 0.06 -0.64
C VAL A 138 3.56 -1.37 -0.39
N ALA A 139 3.00 -2.03 0.62
CA ALA A 139 3.16 -3.48 0.80
C ALA A 139 2.28 -4.25 -0.20
N LEU A 140 2.71 -5.46 -0.59
CA LEU A 140 1.96 -6.37 -1.45
C LEU A 140 1.47 -7.62 -0.69
N PRO A 141 0.17 -7.98 -0.81
CA PRO A 141 -0.86 -7.32 -1.61
C PRO A 141 -1.21 -5.92 -1.06
N ALA A 142 -1.51 -4.98 -1.96
CA ALA A 142 -1.87 -3.63 -1.56
C ALA A 142 -3.15 -3.65 -0.73
N ALA A 143 -3.10 -3.06 0.46
CA ALA A 143 -4.27 -2.95 1.32
C ALA A 143 -5.36 -2.11 0.64
N ARG A 144 -6.62 -2.35 1.00
CA ARG A 144 -7.74 -1.53 0.51
C ARG A 144 -7.56 -0.09 0.98
N GLN A 145 -7.65 0.85 0.05
CA GLN A 145 -7.68 2.27 0.34
C GLN A 145 -9.13 2.77 0.49
N PRO A 146 -9.45 3.57 1.52
CA PRO A 146 -10.76 4.20 1.65
C PRO A 146 -10.97 5.24 0.54
N ARG A 147 -12.23 5.44 0.14
CA ARG A 147 -12.57 6.55 -0.76
C ARG A 147 -12.29 7.89 -0.07
N TYR A 148 -11.75 8.84 -0.82
CA TYR A 148 -11.57 10.19 -0.32
C TYR A 148 -12.90 10.94 -0.22
N ASP A 149 -13.08 11.67 0.88
CA ASP A 149 -14.20 12.58 1.09
C ASP A 149 -13.64 13.91 1.59
N VAL A 150 -13.78 14.96 0.76
CA VAL A 150 -13.28 16.30 1.05
C VAL A 150 -13.91 16.92 2.31
N ASN A 151 -15.07 16.42 2.75
CA ASN A 151 -15.73 16.92 3.96
C ASN A 151 -15.18 16.27 5.24
N ARG A 152 -14.43 15.16 5.13
CA ARG A 152 -13.87 14.40 6.25
C ARG A 152 -12.34 14.53 6.31
N GLN A 153 -11.86 15.75 6.18
CA GLN A 153 -10.43 16.06 6.22
C GLN A 153 -9.83 15.79 7.60
N VAL A 154 -8.66 15.15 7.59
CA VAL A 154 -7.82 14.93 8.76
C VAL A 154 -6.42 15.49 8.47
N PRO A 155 -5.76 16.16 9.43
CA PRO A 155 -4.43 16.72 9.23
C PRO A 155 -3.41 15.70 8.70
N CYS A 156 -2.74 16.04 7.60
CA CYS A 156 -1.79 15.18 6.90
C CYS A 156 -0.57 14.79 7.74
N HIS A 157 -0.26 15.55 8.78
CA HIS A 157 0.90 15.35 9.65
C HIS A 157 0.58 14.54 10.92
N TYR A 158 -0.67 14.10 11.08
CA TYR A 158 -1.05 13.18 12.16
C TYR A 158 -0.41 11.79 11.95
N PRO A 159 -0.22 11.00 13.01
CA PRO A 159 0.32 9.64 12.91
C PRO A 159 -0.52 8.74 11.98
N GLN A 160 0.09 7.68 11.46
CA GLN A 160 -0.64 6.66 10.69
C GLN A 160 -1.81 6.09 11.53
N GLY A 161 -2.93 5.79 10.87
CA GLY A 161 -4.18 5.40 11.53
C GLY A 161 -5.03 6.57 12.04
N ARG A 162 -4.44 7.78 12.18
CA ARG A 162 -5.16 9.02 12.54
C ARG A 162 -5.20 10.06 11.41
N ARG A 163 -4.49 9.81 10.32
CA ARG A 163 -4.59 10.54 9.05
C ARG A 163 -5.19 9.66 7.95
N TYR A 164 -5.43 10.22 6.77
CA TYR A 164 -5.98 9.47 5.63
C TYR A 164 -5.16 8.20 5.33
N GLY A 165 -5.85 7.08 5.22
CA GLY A 165 -5.25 5.76 5.02
C GLY A 165 -4.87 5.50 3.57
N ASP A 166 -3.76 6.06 3.10
CA ASP A 166 -3.29 5.98 1.70
C ASP A 166 -2.73 4.60 1.28
N ASN A 167 -3.02 3.53 2.02
CA ASN A 167 -2.48 2.16 1.86
C ASN A 167 -0.94 2.00 1.64
N SER A 168 -0.19 3.09 1.77
CA SER A 168 1.27 3.13 1.74
C SER A 168 1.85 2.67 3.07
N LEU A 169 3.14 2.37 3.05
CA LEU A 169 3.92 2.32 4.28
C LEU A 169 3.84 3.69 5.00
N ASP A 170 4.14 3.73 6.30
CA ASP A 170 4.20 5.01 7.02
C ASP A 170 5.42 5.80 6.59
N PHE A 171 5.25 7.02 6.09
CA PHE A 171 6.34 7.96 5.80
C PHE A 171 6.28 9.20 6.72
N GLY A 172 5.55 9.14 7.83
CA GLY A 172 5.47 10.19 8.85
C GLY A 172 4.49 11.33 8.52
N THR A 173 4.10 11.48 7.25
CA THR A 173 3.05 12.41 6.79
C THR A 173 2.33 11.82 5.57
N GLY A 174 1.16 12.34 5.22
CA GLY A 174 0.54 12.12 3.91
C GLY A 174 1.31 12.81 2.77
N TYR A 175 1.01 12.46 1.53
CA TYR A 175 1.49 13.16 0.33
C TYR A 175 0.98 14.61 0.30
N ASP A 176 1.76 15.52 -0.30
CA ASP A 176 1.48 16.97 -0.39
C ASP A 176 1.23 17.67 0.95
N CYS A 177 1.76 17.11 2.03
CA CYS A 177 1.64 17.70 3.36
C CYS A 177 2.59 18.90 3.49
N PHE A 178 2.05 20.12 3.54
CA PHE A 178 2.83 21.35 3.68
C PHE A 178 3.19 21.60 5.15
N HIS A 179 4.03 20.71 5.68
CA HIS A 179 4.49 20.69 7.07
C HIS A 179 5.98 20.38 7.13
N ALA A 180 6.68 20.88 8.16
CA ALA A 180 8.11 20.60 8.36
C ALA A 180 8.40 19.10 8.55
N ARG A 181 7.40 18.34 8.99
CA ARG A 181 7.46 16.87 9.13
C ARG A 181 7.64 16.16 7.79
N SER A 182 7.30 16.80 6.68
CA SER A 182 7.47 16.23 5.35
C SER A 182 8.90 16.34 4.81
N HIS A 183 9.76 17.14 5.45
CA HIS A 183 11.18 17.21 5.13
C HIS A 183 11.83 15.83 5.33
N THR A 184 12.55 15.33 4.34
CA THR A 184 13.08 13.96 4.27
C THR A 184 13.78 13.51 5.55
N TRP A 185 14.60 14.39 6.12
CA TRP A 185 15.42 14.13 7.32
C TRP A 185 14.83 14.70 8.62
N ASN A 186 13.52 14.94 8.66
CA ASN A 186 12.86 15.39 9.89
C ASN A 186 13.03 14.34 11.01
N ARG A 187 13.35 14.79 12.23
CA ARG A 187 13.65 13.93 13.39
C ARG A 187 12.44 13.69 14.31
N GLU A 188 11.30 14.31 14.04
CA GLU A 188 10.06 14.24 14.84
C GLU A 188 9.06 13.21 14.30
N ILE A 189 9.49 12.35 13.37
CA ILE A 189 8.68 11.26 12.81
C ILE A 189 9.04 9.94 13.51
N SER A 190 8.18 8.93 13.38
CA SER A 190 8.41 7.60 13.97
C SER A 190 9.67 6.92 13.41
N VAL A 191 10.15 5.92 14.15
CA VAL A 191 11.29 5.09 13.73
C VAL A 191 10.97 4.35 12.44
N GLU A 192 9.74 3.84 12.32
CA GLU A 192 9.19 3.18 11.15
C GLU A 192 9.16 4.12 9.95
N ALA A 193 8.66 5.36 10.13
CA ALA A 193 8.65 6.37 9.08
C ALA A 193 10.07 6.74 8.61
N THR A 194 11.01 6.83 9.54
CA THR A 194 12.42 7.08 9.23
C THR A 194 13.01 5.93 8.41
N ALA A 195 12.74 4.68 8.79
CA ALA A 195 13.21 3.50 8.05
C ALA A 195 12.63 3.44 6.63
N ASN A 196 11.33 3.70 6.47
CA ASN A 196 10.66 3.70 5.17
C ASN A 196 11.19 4.82 4.24
N ARG A 197 11.44 6.02 4.77
CA ARG A 197 12.09 7.11 4.01
C ARG A 197 13.50 6.73 3.56
N LYS A 198 14.29 6.10 4.44
CA LYS A 198 15.64 5.63 4.09
C LYS A 198 15.61 4.56 3.01
N LEU A 199 14.65 3.62 3.07
CA LEU A 199 14.44 2.61 2.03
C LEU A 199 14.13 3.29 0.69
N LEU A 200 13.13 4.16 0.65
CA LEU A 200 12.74 4.87 -0.57
C LEU A 200 13.90 5.69 -1.14
N LEU A 201 14.61 6.46 -0.29
CA LEU A 201 15.77 7.25 -0.70
C LEU A 201 16.84 6.37 -1.34
N LYS A 202 17.25 5.30 -0.65
CA LYS A 202 18.27 4.36 -1.11
C LYS A 202 17.93 3.76 -2.47
N GLU A 203 16.70 3.26 -2.63
CA GLU A 203 16.27 2.63 -3.88
C GLU A 203 16.19 3.64 -5.04
N MET A 204 15.69 4.84 -4.78
CA MET A 204 15.61 5.89 -5.80
C MET A 204 17.00 6.43 -6.18
N GLU A 205 17.91 6.64 -5.23
CA GLU A 205 19.27 7.11 -5.49
C GLU A 205 20.09 6.09 -6.29
N ARG A 206 19.96 4.79 -5.98
CA ARG A 206 20.55 3.70 -6.77
C ARG A 206 20.09 3.73 -8.23
N ALA A 207 18.86 4.14 -8.50
CA ALA A 207 18.34 4.30 -9.85
C ALA A 207 18.70 5.62 -10.53
N GLY A 208 19.49 6.49 -9.86
CA GLY A 208 20.00 7.74 -10.41
C GLY A 208 19.12 8.97 -10.13
N PHE A 209 18.16 8.85 -9.20
CA PHE A 209 17.36 9.98 -8.77
C PHE A 209 18.05 10.78 -7.64
N ARG A 210 17.56 11.99 -7.40
CA ARG A 210 17.94 12.86 -6.28
C ARG A 210 16.66 13.33 -5.60
N ASN A 211 16.62 13.19 -4.27
CA ASN A 211 15.48 13.67 -3.47
C ASN A 211 15.52 15.20 -3.29
N TYR A 212 14.33 15.81 -3.20
CA TYR A 212 14.19 17.17 -2.68
C TYR A 212 13.98 17.14 -1.16
N ARG A 213 14.93 17.73 -0.41
CA ARG A 213 15.00 17.63 1.07
C ARG A 213 13.74 18.06 1.84
N LYS A 214 12.86 18.89 1.26
CA LYS A 214 11.63 19.35 1.95
C LYS A 214 10.43 18.43 1.71
N GLU A 215 10.55 17.45 0.83
CA GLU A 215 9.47 16.57 0.42
C GLU A 215 10.01 15.14 0.27
N TRP A 216 9.69 14.28 1.24
CA TRP A 216 10.18 12.89 1.26
C TRP A 216 9.79 12.08 0.03
N TRP A 217 8.69 12.45 -0.64
CA TRP A 217 8.14 11.76 -1.81
C TRP A 217 8.74 12.23 -3.14
N HIS A 218 9.45 13.37 -3.18
CA HIS A 218 9.81 14.07 -4.41
C HIS A 218 11.21 13.71 -4.91
N PHE A 219 11.31 13.27 -6.17
CA PHE A 219 12.54 12.81 -6.78
C PHE A 219 12.72 13.32 -8.21
N GLU A 220 13.94 13.78 -8.53
CA GLU A 220 14.35 14.24 -9.85
C GLU A 220 15.46 13.33 -10.40
N LEU A 221 15.34 12.90 -11.66
CA LEU A 221 16.40 12.13 -12.31
C LEU A 221 17.62 13.02 -12.56
N ARG A 222 18.79 12.64 -12.05
CA ARG A 222 20.02 13.45 -12.14
C ARG A 222 20.42 13.76 -13.57
N ASN A 223 20.35 12.77 -14.46
CA ASN A 223 20.74 12.85 -15.86
C ASN A 223 19.51 12.88 -16.78
N GLU A 224 18.55 13.76 -16.47
CA GLU A 224 17.35 13.93 -17.30
C GLU A 224 17.66 14.49 -18.70
N PRO A 225 16.86 14.13 -19.72
CA PRO A 225 17.10 14.55 -21.12
C PRO A 225 16.70 16.00 -21.42
N PHE A 226 15.79 16.62 -20.66
CA PHE A 226 15.17 17.91 -21.00
C PHE A 226 15.39 18.99 -19.93
N ARG A 227 16.64 19.22 -19.50
CA ARG A 227 16.96 20.13 -18.38
C ARG A 227 16.43 21.57 -18.56
N ALA A 228 16.41 22.07 -19.80
CA ALA A 228 16.07 23.45 -20.14
C ALA A 228 14.63 23.65 -20.67
N THR A 229 13.84 22.58 -20.80
CA THR A 229 12.54 22.64 -21.48
C THR A 229 11.39 22.39 -20.51
N GLN A 230 10.52 23.38 -20.32
CA GLN A 230 9.27 23.20 -19.58
C GLN A 230 8.13 22.93 -20.56
N PHE A 231 7.55 21.73 -20.48
CA PHE A 231 6.47 21.31 -21.35
C PHE A 231 5.09 21.72 -20.80
N ASP A 232 4.11 21.87 -21.69
CA ASP A 232 2.73 22.25 -21.33
C ASP A 232 1.67 21.47 -22.13
N PHE A 233 1.99 20.28 -22.63
CA PHE A 233 0.97 19.40 -23.22
C PHE A 233 0.11 18.78 -22.10
N PRO A 234 -1.21 18.59 -22.30
CA PRO A 234 -2.06 17.98 -21.28
C PRO A 234 -1.77 16.48 -21.14
N ILE A 235 -2.04 15.94 -19.95
CA ILE A 235 -2.06 14.51 -19.68
C ILE A 235 -3.41 13.99 -20.16
N VAL A 236 -3.41 13.23 -21.25
CA VAL A 236 -4.60 12.64 -21.86
C VAL A 236 -4.62 11.13 -21.66
N PRO A 237 -5.78 10.47 -21.77
CA PRO A 237 -5.87 9.02 -21.61
C PRO A 237 -4.91 8.31 -22.56
N ARG A 238 -4.24 7.28 -22.04
CA ARG A 238 -3.45 6.37 -22.87
C ARG A 238 -4.40 5.64 -23.82
N LYS A 239 -4.03 5.49 -25.10
CA LYS A 239 -4.69 4.50 -25.95
C LYS A 239 -4.42 3.15 -25.32
N ALA A 240 -5.46 2.48 -24.80
CA ALA A 240 -5.33 1.09 -24.42
C ALA A 240 -4.68 0.37 -25.61
N ALA A 241 -3.64 -0.43 -25.35
CA ALA A 241 -3.07 -1.27 -26.40
C ALA A 241 -4.25 -2.09 -26.94
N ALA A 242 -4.72 -1.75 -28.14
CA ALA A 242 -5.69 -2.57 -28.84
C ALA A 242 -5.04 -3.94 -28.85
N ASN A 243 -5.67 -4.92 -28.21
CA ASN A 243 -5.27 -6.30 -28.32
C ASN A 243 -5.09 -6.57 -29.82
N GLN A 244 -3.84 -6.75 -30.26
CA GLN A 244 -3.55 -7.45 -31.50
C GLN A 244 -3.91 -8.92 -31.28
N VAL A 245 -5.19 -9.18 -31.07
CA VAL A 245 -5.78 -10.47 -31.37
C VAL A 245 -6.40 -10.21 -32.73
N GLU A 246 -5.62 -10.48 -33.79
CA GLU A 246 -6.24 -10.73 -35.08
C GLU A 246 -7.35 -11.78 -34.86
N PRO A 247 -8.55 -11.60 -35.44
CA PRO A 247 -9.57 -12.61 -35.34
C PRO A 247 -9.02 -13.85 -36.05
N ARG A 248 -8.60 -14.86 -35.28
CA ARG A 248 -8.41 -16.21 -35.83
C ARG A 248 -9.70 -16.56 -36.55
N LYS A 249 -9.64 -16.73 -37.88
CA LYS A 249 -10.72 -17.37 -38.65
C LYS A 249 -10.93 -18.76 -38.05
N VAL A 250 -11.92 -18.89 -37.17
CA VAL A 250 -12.35 -20.20 -36.67
C VAL A 250 -13.16 -20.82 -37.79
N ARG A 251 -12.54 -21.77 -38.49
CA ARG A 251 -13.26 -22.71 -39.35
C ARG A 251 -14.09 -23.59 -38.41
N ALA A 252 -15.40 -23.54 -38.54
CA ALA A 252 -16.30 -24.34 -37.72
C ALA A 252 -16.10 -25.83 -38.03
N THR A 253 -15.67 -26.58 -37.02
CA THR A 253 -15.86 -28.03 -36.94
C THR A 253 -16.81 -28.30 -35.77
N PRO A 254 -17.82 -29.18 -35.90
CA PRO A 254 -18.74 -29.47 -34.81
C PRO A 254 -18.00 -30.19 -33.68
N GLY A 255 -18.09 -29.68 -32.46
CA GLY A 255 -17.57 -30.33 -31.25
C GLY A 255 -18.53 -31.40 -30.71
N PRO A 256 -18.03 -32.43 -30.01
CA PRO A 256 -18.86 -33.48 -29.42
C PRO A 256 -19.68 -32.98 -28.23
N GLN A 257 -20.86 -33.59 -28.03
CA GLN A 257 -21.83 -33.25 -26.98
C GLN A 257 -21.26 -33.45 -25.56
N PRO A 258 -21.68 -32.62 -24.57
CA PRO A 258 -21.27 -32.79 -23.18
C PRO A 258 -21.96 -33.99 -22.51
N PRO A 259 -21.27 -34.74 -21.62
CA PRO A 259 -21.88 -35.85 -20.91
C PRO A 259 -22.77 -35.36 -19.75
N ALA A 260 -23.83 -36.15 -19.49
CA ALA A 260 -24.83 -35.89 -18.46
C ALA A 260 -24.25 -35.86 -17.04
N LEU A 261 -24.74 -34.92 -16.22
CA LEU A 261 -24.41 -34.76 -14.81
C LEU A 261 -24.95 -35.95 -14.00
N ARG A 262 -24.06 -36.63 -13.25
CA ARG A 262 -24.47 -37.59 -12.20
C ARG A 262 -24.65 -36.86 -10.86
N PRO A 263 -25.62 -37.29 -10.03
CA PRO A 263 -25.82 -36.72 -8.70
C PRO A 263 -24.65 -37.11 -7.75
N PRO A 264 -24.31 -36.23 -6.78
CA PRO A 264 -23.22 -36.50 -5.85
C PRO A 264 -23.58 -37.64 -4.88
N LYS A 265 -22.60 -38.53 -4.63
CA LYS A 265 -22.71 -39.57 -3.59
C LYS A 265 -22.70 -38.94 -2.18
N PRO A 266 -23.39 -39.55 -1.20
CA PRO A 266 -23.31 -39.10 0.20
C PRO A 266 -21.90 -39.36 0.71
N GLN A 267 -21.23 -38.32 1.21
CA GLN A 267 -19.93 -38.49 1.88
C GLN A 267 -20.14 -38.96 3.32
N ALA A 268 -19.37 -39.98 3.69
CA ALA A 268 -19.33 -40.56 5.03
C ALA A 268 -18.90 -39.53 6.08
N THR A 269 -19.53 -39.62 7.25
CA THR A 269 -19.24 -38.81 8.44
C THR A 269 -17.81 -39.03 8.92
N ALA A 270 -16.93 -38.05 8.72
CA ALA A 270 -15.56 -38.09 9.25
C ALA A 270 -15.57 -37.81 10.76
N LYS A 271 -14.96 -38.70 11.55
CA LYS A 271 -14.59 -38.46 12.96
C LYS A 271 -13.56 -37.31 13.03
N TYR A 272 -13.78 -36.36 13.94
CA TYR A 272 -13.07 -35.07 14.00
C TYR A 272 -12.03 -35.04 15.13
N ASP A 273 -10.73 -34.92 14.79
CA ASP A 273 -9.64 -35.08 15.78
C ASP A 273 -8.87 -33.81 16.19
N ARG A 274 -9.07 -32.62 15.61
CA ARG A 274 -8.30 -31.40 16.02
C ARG A 274 -9.08 -30.09 15.92
N LEU A 275 -8.93 -29.26 16.97
CA LEU A 275 -9.42 -27.88 17.08
C LEU A 275 -8.24 -26.92 16.99
N VAL A 276 -8.38 -25.82 16.24
CA VAL A 276 -7.33 -24.80 16.07
C VAL A 276 -7.87 -23.45 16.55
N LEU A 277 -7.04 -22.74 17.31
CA LEU A 277 -7.32 -21.38 17.78
C LEU A 277 -6.59 -20.36 16.91
N VAL A 278 -7.32 -19.33 16.45
CA VAL A 278 -6.73 -18.24 15.68
C VAL A 278 -7.30 -16.90 16.16
N GLY A 279 -6.54 -16.18 16.98
CA GLY A 279 -6.89 -14.84 17.51
C GLY A 279 -6.28 -14.56 18.89
N PRO A 280 -6.26 -13.29 19.35
CA PRO A 280 -5.82 -12.96 20.71
C PRO A 280 -6.84 -13.44 21.77
N CYS A 281 -6.40 -14.09 22.87
CA CYS A 281 -7.24 -14.24 24.09
C CYS A 281 -7.36 -12.85 24.72
N SER A 282 -8.45 -12.13 24.43
CA SER A 282 -8.82 -10.93 25.18
C SER A 282 -10.34 -10.89 25.36
N GLY A 283 -10.81 -11.14 26.59
CA GLY A 283 -12.23 -11.19 26.92
C GLY A 283 -12.84 -12.60 26.81
N GLU A 284 -14.07 -12.73 27.33
CA GLU A 284 -14.82 -13.99 27.59
C GLU A 284 -15.24 -14.78 26.35
N GLN A 285 -14.75 -14.43 25.16
CA GLN A 285 -15.10 -15.12 23.92
C GLN A 285 -13.87 -15.45 23.10
N VAL A 286 -13.73 -16.74 22.80
CA VAL A 286 -12.68 -17.29 21.98
C VAL A 286 -13.31 -17.97 20.78
N THR A 287 -12.86 -17.67 19.57
CA THR A 287 -13.35 -18.34 18.36
C THR A 287 -12.47 -19.54 18.05
N VAL A 288 -13.08 -20.73 18.03
CA VAL A 288 -12.38 -22.00 17.76
C VAL A 288 -12.88 -22.57 16.44
N TYR A 289 -11.97 -23.06 15.60
CA TYR A 289 -12.28 -23.57 14.28
C TYR A 289 -12.33 -25.10 14.26
N ARG A 290 -13.32 -25.69 13.58
CA ARG A 290 -13.56 -27.14 13.52
C ARG A 290 -13.31 -27.66 12.10
N GLY A 291 -12.14 -28.27 11.87
CA GLY A 291 -11.80 -28.85 10.56
C GLY A 291 -10.31 -29.17 10.40
N ARG A 292 -9.94 -29.87 9.31
CA ARG A 292 -8.53 -30.03 8.93
C ARG A 292 -8.01 -28.66 8.48
N PRO A 293 -7.00 -28.07 9.14
CA PRO A 293 -6.39 -26.85 8.61
C PRO A 293 -5.75 -27.19 7.26
N PRO A 294 -5.91 -26.36 6.21
CA PRO A 294 -5.06 -26.48 5.04
C PRO A 294 -3.60 -26.40 5.48
N GLU A 295 -2.69 -27.11 4.79
CA GLU A 295 -1.26 -27.25 5.16
C GLU A 295 -0.55 -25.90 5.43
N ARG A 296 -1.13 -24.77 5.03
CA ARG A 296 -0.72 -23.42 5.40
C ARG A 296 -1.91 -22.51 5.68
N LEU A 297 -2.30 -22.38 6.94
CA LEU A 297 -3.05 -21.22 7.43
C LEU A 297 -2.05 -20.18 7.95
N ARG A 298 -2.15 -18.94 7.48
CA ARG A 298 -1.36 -17.82 8.01
C ARG A 298 -2.20 -16.88 8.87
N THR A 299 -3.50 -16.79 8.60
CA THR A 299 -4.43 -15.93 9.37
C THR A 299 -5.86 -16.49 9.42
N ALA A 300 -6.65 -16.06 10.41
CA ALA A 300 -8.06 -16.44 10.60
C ALA A 300 -8.97 -16.06 9.41
N ALA A 301 -8.59 -15.03 8.65
CA ALA A 301 -9.37 -14.49 7.54
C ALA A 301 -9.38 -15.38 6.28
N GLU A 302 -8.60 -16.47 6.28
CA GLU A 302 -8.47 -17.42 5.16
C GLU A 302 -9.49 -18.58 5.24
N LEU A 303 -10.35 -18.61 6.28
CA LEU A 303 -11.34 -19.67 6.50
C LEU A 303 -12.72 -19.29 5.92
N LEU A 304 -13.39 -20.25 5.27
CA LEU A 304 -14.74 -20.05 4.72
C LEU A 304 -15.78 -20.12 5.84
N PRO A 305 -16.86 -19.31 5.81
CA PRO A 305 -17.90 -19.30 6.84
C PRO A 305 -18.58 -20.65 7.12
N SER A 306 -18.55 -21.58 6.15
CA SER A 306 -19.10 -22.93 6.28
C SER A 306 -18.26 -23.87 7.14
N ASP A 307 -17.00 -23.52 7.43
CA ASP A 307 -16.05 -24.32 8.23
C ASP A 307 -15.95 -23.82 9.69
N VAL A 308 -16.88 -22.95 10.08
CA VAL A 308 -16.84 -22.17 11.33
C VAL A 308 -17.98 -22.61 12.24
N GLU A 309 -17.64 -23.22 13.38
CA GLU A 309 -18.56 -23.42 14.49
C GLU A 309 -18.10 -22.51 15.63
N THR A 310 -18.89 -21.47 15.94
CA THR A 310 -18.52 -20.52 17.00
C THR A 310 -18.78 -21.17 18.36
N ILE A 311 -17.72 -21.52 19.08
CA ILE A 311 -17.81 -22.06 20.44
C ILE A 311 -17.41 -20.96 21.43
N SER A 312 -18.34 -20.50 22.27
CA SER A 312 -18.06 -19.55 23.35
C SER A 312 -17.42 -20.26 24.56
N GLY A 313 -16.33 -19.70 25.11
CA GLY A 313 -15.63 -20.23 26.28
C GLY A 313 -14.66 -19.22 26.92
N PHE A 314 -14.29 -19.45 28.18
CA PHE A 314 -13.49 -18.54 29.03
C PHE A 314 -12.00 -18.94 29.08
N CYS A 315 -11.08 -17.98 28.93
CA CYS A 315 -9.63 -18.19 29.18
C CYS A 315 -9.34 -17.95 30.68
N GLU A 316 -8.92 -18.95 31.46
CA GLU A 316 -8.55 -18.79 32.88
C GLU A 316 -7.08 -19.19 33.17
N GLY A 317 -6.49 -18.47 34.14
CA GLY A 317 -5.15 -18.55 34.76
C GLY A 317 -4.19 -19.68 34.38
N ALA A 318 -2.98 -19.31 33.96
CA ALA A 318 -1.83 -20.22 33.93
C ALA A 318 -1.31 -20.44 35.36
N GLU A 319 -1.73 -21.53 36.01
CA GLU A 319 -1.08 -22.00 37.24
C GLU A 319 0.28 -22.67 36.94
N PRO A 320 1.26 -22.52 37.85
CA PRO A 320 2.56 -23.18 37.74
C PRO A 320 2.51 -24.56 38.42
N SER A 321 2.46 -25.65 37.65
CA SER A 321 2.94 -26.94 38.16
C SER A 321 3.48 -27.87 37.08
N LEU A 322 4.71 -28.31 37.36
CA LEU A 322 5.46 -29.37 36.70
C LEU A 322 4.68 -30.69 36.65
N LYS A 323 4.88 -31.47 35.58
CA LYS A 323 5.41 -32.84 35.62
C LYS A 323 5.56 -33.42 34.19
N THR A 324 6.81 -33.82 33.92
CA THR A 324 7.36 -34.83 32.97
C THR A 324 6.37 -35.63 32.11
N TRP A 325 6.65 -35.87 30.82
CA TRP A 325 6.58 -37.19 30.10
C TRP A 325 7.17 -37.11 28.66
N HIS A 326 7.37 -38.29 28.06
CA HIS A 326 8.39 -38.72 27.09
C HIS A 326 8.13 -38.51 25.57
N LYS A 327 9.24 -38.59 24.81
CA LYS A 327 9.44 -38.81 23.35
C LYS A 327 8.30 -39.48 22.58
N LEU A 328 7.98 -38.95 21.38
CA LEU A 328 8.21 -39.61 20.07
C LEU A 328 7.83 -38.69 18.90
N GLY A 329 8.70 -38.61 17.88
CA GLY A 329 8.36 -38.18 16.51
C GLY A 329 8.87 -36.80 16.08
N VAL A 330 10.10 -36.75 15.56
CA VAL A 330 10.75 -35.57 14.96
C VAL A 330 10.12 -35.23 13.60
N VAL A 331 9.76 -33.96 13.36
CA VAL A 331 9.91 -33.33 12.04
C VAL A 331 10.52 -31.94 12.23
N GLU A 332 11.77 -31.86 11.76
CA GLU A 332 12.68 -30.74 11.53
C GLU A 332 12.39 -29.34 12.08
N ARG A 333 13.31 -28.95 12.97
CA ARG A 333 13.76 -27.59 13.25
C ARG A 333 14.15 -26.85 11.96
N GLN A 334 13.65 -25.62 11.79
CA GLN A 334 14.46 -24.54 11.20
C GLN A 334 14.32 -23.23 11.98
N GLN A 335 15.40 -22.92 12.72
CA GLN A 335 15.99 -21.60 12.99
C GLN A 335 15.07 -20.38 13.15
N THR A 336 14.32 -20.33 14.25
CA THR A 336 14.17 -19.06 14.99
C THR A 336 14.41 -19.41 16.45
N GLY A 337 15.49 -18.92 17.05
CA GLY A 337 15.87 -19.19 18.44
C GLY A 337 14.92 -18.58 19.49
N GLU A 338 13.61 -18.56 19.23
CA GLU A 338 12.59 -17.99 20.12
C GLU A 338 11.96 -19.10 20.99
N PRO A 339 11.86 -18.91 22.33
CA PRO A 339 11.22 -19.88 23.21
C PRO A 339 9.68 -19.87 23.10
N TRP A 340 9.02 -20.93 23.59
CA TRP A 340 7.56 -21.16 23.47
C TRP A 340 6.89 -21.33 24.84
N CYS A 341 5.60 -20.96 24.97
CA CYS A 341 4.80 -21.13 26.21
C CYS A 341 3.65 -22.14 26.01
N GLN A 342 3.38 -22.95 27.04
CA GLN A 342 2.26 -23.90 27.06
C GLN A 342 1.05 -23.28 27.74
N THR A 343 -0.15 -23.44 27.19
CA THR A 343 -1.41 -22.97 27.81
C THR A 343 -2.49 -24.05 27.84
N LYS A 344 -3.45 -23.91 28.77
CA LYS A 344 -4.67 -24.72 28.89
C LYS A 344 -5.86 -23.88 28.47
N ILE A 345 -6.74 -24.46 27.67
CA ILE A 345 -7.98 -23.82 27.24
C ILE A 345 -9.13 -24.79 27.55
N SER A 346 -10.12 -24.34 28.29
CA SER A 346 -11.31 -25.14 28.64
C SER A 346 -12.51 -24.62 27.87
N ALA A 347 -13.21 -25.51 27.16
CA ALA A 347 -14.42 -25.20 26.43
C ALA A 347 -15.47 -26.29 26.68
N ALA A 348 -16.70 -25.90 27.04
CA ALA A 348 -17.85 -26.79 27.23
C ALA A 348 -17.54 -28.04 28.10
N GLY A 349 -16.86 -27.87 29.24
CA GLY A 349 -16.55 -28.95 30.17
C GLY A 349 -15.40 -29.88 29.76
N LYS A 350 -14.69 -29.61 28.67
CA LYS A 350 -13.48 -30.35 28.26
C LYS A 350 -12.26 -29.43 28.22
N THR A 351 -11.16 -29.88 28.82
CA THR A 351 -9.88 -29.15 28.82
C THR A 351 -8.99 -29.62 27.67
N ILE A 352 -8.51 -28.68 26.86
CA ILE A 352 -7.58 -28.88 25.75
C ILE A 352 -6.26 -28.20 26.10
N ARG A 353 -5.12 -28.89 25.93
CA ARG A 353 -3.77 -28.34 26.15
C ARG A 353 -3.15 -27.97 24.80
N GLY A 354 -2.56 -26.78 24.68
CA GLY A 354 -1.93 -26.27 23.45
C GLY A 354 -0.69 -25.41 23.70
N TRP A 355 0.07 -25.13 22.64
CA TRP A 355 1.30 -24.32 22.66
C TRP A 355 1.11 -23.02 21.87
N ILE A 356 1.66 -21.91 22.36
CA ILE A 356 1.58 -20.59 21.70
C ILE A 356 2.99 -19.95 21.69
N SER A 357 3.35 -19.25 20.61
CA SER A 357 4.58 -18.45 20.54
C SER A 357 4.40 -17.11 21.26
N GLY A 358 5.32 -16.71 22.14
CA GLY A 358 5.26 -15.43 22.86
C GLY A 358 6.65 -14.91 23.25
N ARG A 359 6.76 -13.62 23.57
CA ARG A 359 8.02 -13.02 24.05
C ARG A 359 8.24 -13.32 25.54
N PHE A 360 9.50 -13.52 25.92
CA PHE A 360 9.91 -13.69 27.31
C PHE A 360 10.57 -12.42 27.82
N LEU A 361 10.18 -11.96 29.00
CA LEU A 361 10.88 -10.90 29.72
C LEU A 361 11.73 -11.52 30.84
N PHE A 362 12.99 -11.09 30.89
CA PHE A 362 13.90 -11.38 31.99
C PHE A 362 13.96 -10.15 32.89
N GLU A 363 13.35 -10.22 34.08
CA GLU A 363 13.50 -9.20 35.12
C GLU A 363 14.72 -9.53 35.99
N ALA A 364 15.58 -8.54 36.22
CA ALA A 364 16.78 -8.73 37.04
C ALA A 364 16.39 -9.09 38.49
N GLY A 365 16.91 -10.22 39.00
CA GLY A 365 16.65 -10.71 40.35
C GLY A 365 15.58 -11.82 40.47
N GLN A 366 14.93 -12.21 39.37
CA GLN A 366 14.02 -13.36 39.34
C GLN A 366 14.73 -14.61 38.79
N PRO A 367 14.63 -15.78 39.45
CA PRO A 367 15.40 -16.97 39.06
C PRO A 367 14.93 -17.62 37.74
N LYS A 368 13.80 -17.18 37.17
CA LYS A 368 13.22 -17.75 35.94
C LYS A 368 12.51 -16.68 35.09
N PRO A 369 12.55 -16.80 33.74
CA PRO A 369 11.89 -15.85 32.84
C PRO A 369 10.35 -15.94 32.92
N LYS A 370 9.68 -14.80 32.73
CA LYS A 370 8.22 -14.68 32.69
C LYS A 370 7.74 -14.59 31.24
N CYS A 371 6.67 -15.32 30.90
CA CYS A 371 6.00 -15.21 29.61
C CYS A 371 5.11 -13.96 29.65
N VAL A 372 5.36 -12.97 28.78
CA VAL A 372 4.62 -11.70 28.76
C VAL A 372 4.14 -11.42 27.34
N ARG A 373 2.91 -10.89 27.25
CA ARG A 373 2.05 -10.79 26.05
C ARG A 373 2.75 -10.44 24.74
#